data_AF-A0A150LA52-F1
#
_entry.id   AF-A0A150LA52-F1
#
_cell.length_a   1.000
_cell.length_b   1.000
_cell.length_c   1.000
_cell.angle_alpha   90.00
_cell.angle_beta   90.00
_cell.angle_gamma   90.00
#
_symmetry.space_group_name_H-M   'P 1'
#
loop_
_entity.id
_entity.type
_entity.pdbx_description
1 polymer ?
#
loop_
_entity_poly.entity_id
_entity_poly.type
_entity_poly.pdbx_seq_one_letter_code
_entity_poly.pdbx_strand_id
1 'polypeptide(L)'
;MCKKFISFFSIFIILFFSFPVYGYESEPLSGIVDLRLMETTDLHGNIVDYDYIKNKKIVEFGLARTATLIKQARKEVPNSLLFDDGDLLQGNLLADYIAYIDRFKTEPIHPMINVMNYLKYDAATFGNHDFHYGLDFLHRTITGAKFPFINANMYVNDHKPYNFNEINMFKPYVILNKKVKDRSGKKHTIKVGVIGFVTPSVMIWEKKALAGKVKVMDIVKSAEAFVPRMKEEGADIVVALAHSGFDEKAKPYEKAENAVYPLSLVPGIDVILFGHQHRVFPDKSKLKGISGVDTSMGTINGVSAVEAGSWGNYLGIVDLILQKNNGKWAILHSKSKAVPIFKVEKKKAKPLIKSDPKILQIVKEIHEKAIQYSRRISNKK
;
A
#
# COMPACT_ATOMS: atom_id res chain seq x y z
N MET A 1 35.75 -69.77 -70.40
CA MET A 1 34.64 -69.07 -69.70
C MET A 1 35.24 -68.25 -68.57
N CYS A 2 35.41 -66.94 -68.72
CA CYS A 2 35.87 -66.07 -67.63
C CYS A 2 35.07 -64.77 -67.67
N LYS A 3 34.34 -64.47 -66.58
CA LYS A 3 33.38 -63.38 -66.46
C LYS A 3 34.11 -62.03 -66.25
N LYS A 4 33.75 -61.01 -67.02
CA LYS A 4 34.10 -59.60 -66.73
C LYS A 4 33.15 -59.06 -65.65
N PHE A 5 33.69 -58.61 -64.53
CA PHE A 5 32.99 -57.81 -63.53
C PHE A 5 33.18 -56.32 -63.87
N ILE A 6 32.09 -55.60 -64.09
CA ILE A 6 32.08 -54.13 -64.20
C ILE A 6 31.56 -53.61 -62.85
N SER A 7 32.40 -52.88 -62.13
CA SER A 7 32.04 -52.23 -60.85
C SER A 7 31.49 -50.84 -61.14
N PHE A 8 30.23 -50.59 -60.77
CA PHE A 8 29.62 -49.26 -60.77
C PHE A 8 29.92 -48.56 -59.44
N PHE A 9 30.67 -47.47 -59.48
CA PHE A 9 30.87 -46.58 -58.34
C PHE A 9 29.73 -45.56 -58.29
N SER A 10 28.75 -45.74 -57.40
CA SER A 10 27.72 -44.74 -57.13
C SER A 10 28.26 -43.65 -56.21
N ILE A 11 28.44 -42.45 -56.75
CA ILE A 11 28.78 -41.24 -55.99
C ILE A 11 27.50 -40.73 -55.31
N PHE A 12 27.42 -40.85 -53.98
CA PHE A 12 26.40 -40.21 -53.17
C PHE A 12 26.78 -38.74 -52.95
N ILE A 13 26.08 -37.81 -53.61
CA ILE A 13 26.18 -36.37 -53.33
C ILE A 13 25.32 -36.07 -52.10
N ILE A 14 25.96 -35.77 -50.97
CA ILE A 14 25.29 -35.28 -49.76
C ILE A 14 24.97 -33.79 -49.98
N LEU A 15 23.71 -33.49 -50.30
CA LEU A 15 23.17 -32.13 -50.32
C LEU A 15 22.99 -31.63 -48.88
N PHE A 16 23.87 -30.75 -48.43
CA PHE A 16 23.69 -29.99 -47.19
C PHE A 16 22.55 -28.97 -47.39
N PHE A 17 21.35 -29.28 -46.88
CA PHE A 17 20.29 -28.29 -46.72
C PHE A 17 20.60 -27.42 -45.51
N SER A 18 21.06 -26.19 -45.77
CA SER A 18 21.15 -25.14 -44.77
C SER A 18 19.73 -24.70 -44.38
N PHE A 19 19.18 -25.27 -43.29
CA PHE A 19 17.98 -24.71 -42.69
C PHE A 19 18.33 -23.36 -42.06
N PRO A 20 17.64 -22.26 -42.38
CA PRO A 20 17.81 -21.01 -41.66
C PRO A 20 17.39 -21.24 -40.21
N VAL A 21 18.37 -21.19 -39.30
CA VAL A 21 18.10 -21.06 -37.87
C VAL A 21 17.52 -19.66 -37.70
N TYR A 22 16.20 -19.57 -37.63
CA TYR A 22 15.55 -18.37 -37.12
C TYR A 22 15.98 -18.22 -35.67
N GLY A 23 16.96 -17.34 -35.43
CA GLY A 23 17.30 -16.90 -34.09
C GLY A 23 16.04 -16.31 -33.48
N TYR A 24 15.56 -16.90 -32.39
CA TYR A 24 14.58 -16.28 -31.52
C TYR A 24 15.30 -15.10 -30.87
N GLU A 25 15.24 -13.93 -31.47
CA GLU A 25 15.82 -12.72 -30.91
C GLU A 25 15.09 -12.49 -29.58
N SER A 26 15.79 -12.71 -28.47
CA SER A 26 15.21 -12.49 -27.15
C SER A 26 14.76 -11.03 -27.08
N GLU A 27 13.47 -10.79 -26.86
CA GLU A 27 12.90 -9.48 -26.54
C GLU A 27 13.88 -8.73 -25.63
N PRO A 28 14.37 -7.54 -26.02
CA PRO A 28 15.44 -6.89 -25.30
C PRO A 28 14.95 -6.60 -23.87
N LEU A 29 15.59 -7.24 -22.87
CA LEU A 29 15.31 -7.04 -21.44
C LEU A 29 15.53 -5.59 -20.97
N SER A 30 16.10 -4.73 -21.82
CA SER A 30 16.25 -3.30 -21.61
C SER A 30 14.87 -2.62 -21.64
N GLY A 31 14.57 -1.85 -20.60
CA GLY A 31 13.31 -1.12 -20.47
C GLY A 31 12.17 -1.91 -19.83
N ILE A 32 12.38 -3.17 -19.43
CA ILE A 32 11.42 -3.93 -18.59
C ILE A 32 11.80 -3.78 -17.12
N VAL A 33 10.91 -3.21 -16.31
CA VAL A 33 11.11 -2.96 -14.88
C VAL A 33 10.11 -3.76 -14.06
N ASP A 34 10.61 -4.57 -13.12
CA ASP A 34 9.80 -5.13 -12.04
C ASP A 34 9.73 -4.12 -10.89
N LEU A 35 8.53 -3.63 -10.58
CA LEU A 35 8.27 -2.66 -9.50
C LEU A 35 7.26 -3.23 -8.51
N ARG A 36 7.66 -3.31 -7.24
CA ARG A 36 6.77 -3.70 -6.14
C ARG A 36 6.24 -2.49 -5.39
N LEU A 37 4.95 -2.43 -5.17
CA LEU A 37 4.32 -1.52 -4.23
C LEU A 37 3.88 -2.33 -3.02
N MET A 38 4.20 -1.85 -1.82
CA MET A 38 3.85 -2.50 -0.56
C MET A 38 2.95 -1.58 0.25
N GLU A 39 2.06 -2.18 1.03
CA GLU A 39 1.04 -1.47 1.81
C GLU A 39 0.98 -2.01 3.24
N THR A 40 0.90 -1.08 4.20
CA THR A 40 0.24 -1.33 5.48
C THR A 40 -1.04 -0.49 5.57
N THR A 41 -2.03 -0.97 6.32
CA THR A 41 -3.27 -0.25 6.60
C THR A 41 -3.77 -0.58 8.00
N ASP A 42 -4.57 0.32 8.58
CA ASP A 42 -5.33 0.12 9.81
C ASP A 42 -4.45 -0.37 10.97
N LEU A 43 -3.25 0.19 11.12
CA LEU A 43 -2.27 -0.27 12.11
C LEU A 43 -2.77 -0.05 13.55
N HIS A 44 -3.62 0.95 13.77
CA HIS A 44 -4.29 1.25 15.04
C HIS A 44 -3.38 1.32 16.27
N GLY A 45 -2.20 1.93 16.11
CA GLY A 45 -1.19 2.01 17.18
C GLY A 45 -0.50 0.67 17.51
N ASN A 46 -0.79 -0.42 16.79
CA ASN A 46 -0.22 -1.75 17.07
C ASN A 46 1.21 -1.86 16.53
N ILE A 47 2.15 -1.23 17.22
CA ILE A 47 3.58 -1.29 16.87
C ILE A 47 4.18 -2.63 17.29
N VAL A 48 3.88 -3.06 18.52
CA VAL A 48 4.46 -4.24 19.17
C VAL A 48 3.46 -5.39 19.11
N ASP A 49 3.94 -6.63 18.99
CA ASP A 49 3.14 -7.85 19.05
C ASP A 49 2.69 -8.18 20.48
N TYR A 50 1.86 -7.28 21.04
CA TYR A 50 1.44 -7.31 22.44
C TYR A 50 -0.02 -6.88 22.60
N ASP A 51 -0.79 -7.68 23.33
CA ASP A 51 -2.14 -7.35 23.76
C ASP A 51 -2.08 -6.69 25.14
N TYR A 52 -2.24 -5.36 25.17
CA TYR A 52 -2.14 -4.56 26.40
C TYR A 52 -3.27 -4.79 27.38
N ILE A 53 -4.44 -5.25 26.92
CA ILE A 53 -5.59 -5.57 27.77
C ILE A 53 -5.32 -6.89 28.49
N LYS A 54 -4.84 -7.90 27.75
CA LYS A 54 -4.49 -9.21 28.30
C LYS A 54 -3.09 -9.25 28.92
N ASN A 55 -2.33 -8.15 28.84
CA ASN A 55 -0.97 -8.03 29.37
C ASN A 55 -0.07 -9.20 28.93
N LYS A 56 -0.14 -9.57 27.64
CA LYS A 56 0.59 -10.72 27.08
C LYS A 56 1.11 -10.46 25.67
N LYS A 57 2.24 -11.10 25.35
CA LYS A 57 2.74 -11.20 23.97
C LYS A 57 1.79 -12.05 23.14
N ILE A 58 1.71 -11.72 21.86
CA ILE A 58 0.87 -12.41 20.88
C ILE A 58 1.64 -12.58 19.56
N VAL A 59 1.04 -13.24 18.57
CA VAL A 59 1.67 -13.48 17.27
C VAL A 59 0.84 -13.00 16.08
N GLU A 60 -0.41 -12.62 16.33
CA GLU A 60 -1.43 -12.35 15.32
C GLU A 60 -1.33 -10.96 14.68
N PHE A 61 -0.71 -9.99 15.37
CA PHE A 61 -0.57 -8.62 14.88
C PHE A 61 0.68 -7.92 15.40
N GLY A 62 0.94 -6.71 14.92
CA GLY A 62 2.03 -5.83 15.32
C GLY A 62 2.96 -5.47 14.17
N LEU A 63 3.13 -4.17 13.90
CA LEU A 63 4.02 -3.64 12.85
C LEU A 63 5.45 -4.17 12.97
N ALA A 64 5.94 -4.47 14.18
CA ALA A 64 7.25 -5.09 14.38
C ALA A 64 7.38 -6.43 13.64
N ARG A 65 6.32 -7.22 13.51
CA ARG A 65 6.32 -8.47 12.73
C ARG A 65 6.22 -8.19 11.23
N THR A 66 5.32 -7.30 10.83
CA THR A 66 5.13 -6.88 9.43
C THR A 66 6.40 -6.26 8.86
N ALA A 67 7.18 -5.53 9.66
CA ALA A 67 8.47 -4.98 9.30
C ALA A 67 9.47 -6.02 8.79
N THR A 68 9.46 -7.22 9.37
CA THR A 68 10.30 -8.31 8.89
C THR A 68 9.83 -8.79 7.51
N LEU A 69 8.51 -8.86 7.26
CA LEU A 69 7.97 -9.13 5.93
C LEU A 69 8.33 -8.03 4.92
N ILE A 70 8.22 -6.76 5.31
CA ILE A 70 8.62 -5.61 4.47
C ILE A 70 10.09 -5.76 4.05
N LYS A 71 10.98 -6.09 5.00
CA LYS A 71 12.40 -6.30 4.71
C LYS A 71 12.67 -7.49 3.81
N GLN A 72 11.90 -8.58 3.94
CA GLN A 72 12.00 -9.74 3.05
C GLN A 72 11.51 -9.38 1.64
N ALA A 73 10.32 -8.79 1.53
CA ALA A 73 9.72 -8.37 0.27
C ALA A 73 10.60 -7.39 -0.51
N ARG A 74 11.34 -6.51 0.18
CA ARG A 74 12.32 -5.60 -0.43
C ARG A 74 13.57 -6.30 -0.95
N LYS A 75 13.97 -7.44 -0.39
CA LYS A 75 15.14 -8.21 -0.86
C LYS A 75 14.82 -9.05 -2.10
N GLU A 76 13.54 -9.38 -2.30
CA GLU A 76 13.08 -10.18 -3.42
C GLU A 76 13.10 -9.42 -4.76
N VAL A 77 13.08 -8.08 -4.73
CA VAL A 77 12.99 -7.25 -5.94
C VAL A 77 13.95 -6.05 -5.89
N PRO A 78 14.49 -5.61 -7.04
CA PRO A 78 15.40 -4.46 -7.08
C PRO A 78 14.70 -3.13 -6.83
N ASN A 79 13.40 -3.04 -7.13
CA ASN A 79 12.64 -1.80 -7.06
C ASN A 79 11.40 -2.00 -6.20
N SER A 80 11.27 -1.21 -5.14
CA SER A 80 10.07 -1.22 -4.32
C SER A 80 9.75 0.13 -3.69
N LEU A 81 8.47 0.34 -3.40
CA LEU A 81 7.91 1.47 -2.65
C LEU A 81 7.03 0.91 -1.52
N LEU A 82 6.92 1.64 -0.41
CA LEU A 82 6.12 1.28 0.75
C LEU A 82 5.17 2.43 1.11
N PHE A 83 3.89 2.14 1.23
CA PHE A 83 2.83 3.09 1.54
C PHE A 83 2.04 2.67 2.78
N ASP A 84 1.40 3.64 3.41
CA ASP A 84 0.45 3.39 4.48
C ASP A 84 -0.91 4.03 4.15
N ASP A 85 -1.98 3.28 4.38
CA ASP A 85 -3.34 3.71 4.04
C ASP A 85 -4.11 4.36 5.21
N GLY A 86 -3.45 4.70 6.32
CA GLY A 86 -4.06 5.43 7.42
C GLY A 86 -4.63 4.54 8.54
N ASP A 87 -5.36 5.18 9.47
CA ASP A 87 -5.76 4.61 10.76
C ASP A 87 -4.54 4.10 11.55
N LEU A 88 -3.59 5.01 11.72
CA LEU A 88 -2.30 4.78 12.35
C LEU A 88 -2.34 5.04 13.85
N LEU A 89 -3.01 6.12 14.25
CA LEU A 89 -2.71 6.80 15.51
C LEU A 89 -3.58 6.37 16.69
N GLN A 90 -4.76 5.79 16.45
CA GLN A 90 -5.73 5.43 17.50
C GLN A 90 -6.11 3.95 17.39
N GLY A 91 -6.52 3.32 18.49
CA GLY A 91 -7.18 1.99 18.45
C GLY A 91 -6.64 0.97 19.44
N ASN A 92 -5.59 1.30 20.19
CA ASN A 92 -5.11 0.47 21.30
C ASN A 92 -4.64 1.30 22.50
N LEU A 93 -4.34 0.61 23.61
CA LEU A 93 -3.91 1.26 24.86
C LEU A 93 -2.58 2.03 24.71
N LEU A 94 -1.66 1.57 23.87
CA LEU A 94 -0.41 2.30 23.62
C LEU A 94 -0.70 3.66 22.98
N ALA A 95 -1.56 3.68 21.96
CA ALA A 95 -2.02 4.89 21.30
C ALA A 95 -2.70 5.86 22.28
N ASP A 96 -3.66 5.38 23.08
CA ASP A 96 -4.34 6.21 24.08
C ASP A 96 -3.36 6.76 25.13
N TYR A 97 -2.42 5.93 25.57
CA TYR A 97 -1.40 6.32 26.54
C TYR A 97 -0.50 7.44 25.98
N ILE A 98 -0.06 7.30 24.72
CA ILE A 98 0.73 8.34 24.05
C ILE A 98 -0.12 9.60 23.88
N ALA A 99 -1.37 9.50 23.44
CA ALA A 99 -2.18 10.68 23.15
C ALA A 99 -2.57 11.48 24.41
N TYR A 100 -2.97 10.81 25.48
CA TYR A 100 -3.54 11.49 26.64
C TYR A 100 -2.55 11.71 27.78
N ILE A 101 -1.64 10.76 28.02
CA ILE A 101 -0.80 10.72 29.22
C ILE A 101 0.63 11.19 28.92
N ASP A 102 1.34 10.47 28.07
CA ASP A 102 2.76 10.73 27.77
C ASP A 102 2.92 11.95 26.84
N ARG A 103 2.02 12.08 25.86
CA ARG A 103 2.00 13.14 24.83
C ARG A 103 3.32 13.26 24.05
N PHE A 104 4.11 12.18 24.01
CA PHE A 104 5.46 12.15 23.46
C PHE A 104 6.23 13.41 23.88
N LYS A 105 6.19 13.76 25.17
CA LYS A 105 6.82 14.99 25.69
C LYS A 105 8.34 14.90 25.72
N THR A 106 8.86 13.70 25.95
CA THR A 106 10.30 13.43 26.06
C THR A 106 10.92 13.07 24.72
N GLU A 107 10.11 12.78 23.70
CA GLU A 107 10.56 12.37 22.38
C GLU A 107 10.12 13.40 21.31
N PRO A 108 11.00 13.79 20.39
CA PRO A 108 10.65 14.76 19.36
C PRO A 108 9.69 14.18 18.30
N ILE A 109 9.60 12.85 18.18
CA ILE A 109 8.87 12.16 17.12
C ILE A 109 7.93 11.13 17.73
N HIS A 110 6.67 11.12 17.28
CA HIS A 110 5.69 10.12 17.70
C HIS A 110 6.21 8.68 17.43
N PRO A 111 6.07 7.72 18.37
CA PRO A 111 6.65 6.38 18.23
C PRO A 111 6.28 5.64 16.94
N MET A 112 5.01 5.73 16.50
CA MET A 112 4.57 5.14 15.22
C MET A 112 5.34 5.75 14.05
N ILE A 113 5.44 7.08 13.99
CA ILE A 113 6.15 7.81 12.93
C ILE A 113 7.65 7.50 12.95
N ASN A 114 8.26 7.34 14.13
CA ASN A 114 9.67 6.97 14.23
C ASN A 114 9.93 5.57 13.64
N VAL A 115 9.03 4.63 13.89
CA VAL A 115 9.09 3.28 13.28
C VAL A 115 8.87 3.34 11.76
N MET A 116 7.90 4.11 11.28
CA MET A 116 7.67 4.30 9.84
C MET A 116 8.87 4.97 9.15
N ASN A 117 9.49 5.95 9.81
CA ASN A 117 10.74 6.56 9.33
C ASN A 117 11.88 5.53 9.21
N TYR A 118 12.03 4.65 10.21
CA TYR A 118 12.99 3.54 10.17
C TYR A 118 12.70 2.56 9.02
N LEU A 119 11.42 2.30 8.76
CA LEU A 119 10.95 1.48 7.66
C LEU A 119 10.96 2.19 6.31
N LYS A 120 11.30 3.48 6.24
CA LYS A 120 11.42 4.24 4.97
C LYS A 120 10.14 4.13 4.14
N TYR A 121 9.00 4.52 4.71
CA TYR A 121 7.78 4.73 3.92
C TYR A 121 8.02 5.82 2.88
N ASP A 122 7.34 5.70 1.74
CA ASP A 122 7.44 6.60 0.61
C ASP A 122 6.30 7.65 0.59
N ALA A 123 5.10 7.29 1.09
CA ALA A 123 4.00 8.21 1.39
C ALA A 123 2.97 7.52 2.32
N ALA A 124 2.09 8.32 2.92
CA ALA A 124 0.92 7.83 3.65
C ALA A 124 -0.31 8.71 3.39
N THR A 125 -1.51 8.15 3.54
CA THR A 125 -2.75 8.94 3.66
C THR A 125 -3.24 8.95 5.12
N PHE A 126 -4.43 9.49 5.35
CA PHE A 126 -5.08 9.51 6.64
C PHE A 126 -6.31 8.62 6.61
N GLY A 127 -6.52 7.90 7.70
CA GLY A 127 -7.78 7.26 7.99
C GLY A 127 -8.66 8.09 8.91
N ASN A 128 -9.91 7.65 9.12
CA ASN A 128 -10.84 8.39 9.96
C ASN A 128 -10.36 8.52 11.42
N HIS A 129 -9.71 7.50 11.96
CA HIS A 129 -9.25 7.48 13.35
C HIS A 129 -8.00 8.36 13.59
N ASP A 130 -7.31 8.81 12.56
CA ASP A 130 -6.14 9.71 12.72
C ASP A 130 -6.54 11.10 13.23
N PHE A 131 -7.82 11.49 13.09
CA PHE A 131 -8.35 12.76 13.57
C PHE A 131 -8.86 12.71 15.02
N HIS A 132 -8.91 11.52 15.63
CA HIS A 132 -9.56 11.26 16.91
C HIS A 132 -9.07 12.16 18.06
N TYR A 133 -7.75 12.37 18.12
CA TYR A 133 -7.13 13.19 19.16
C TYR A 133 -7.05 14.68 18.80
N GLY A 134 -7.70 15.09 17.70
CA GLY A 134 -7.75 16.47 17.23
C GLY A 134 -6.63 16.83 16.24
N LEU A 135 -6.88 17.89 15.46
CA LEU A 135 -5.97 18.34 14.40
C LEU A 135 -4.60 18.78 14.91
N ASP A 136 -4.51 19.36 16.12
CA ASP A 136 -3.23 19.79 16.69
C ASP A 136 -2.32 18.59 17.00
N PHE A 137 -2.89 17.53 17.58
CA PHE A 137 -2.15 16.28 17.83
C PHE A 137 -1.71 15.64 16.52
N LEU A 138 -2.61 15.59 15.53
CA LEU A 138 -2.30 15.07 14.19
C LEU A 138 -1.16 15.86 13.54
N HIS A 139 -1.24 17.19 13.50
CA HIS A 139 -0.21 18.06 12.90
C HIS A 139 1.15 17.85 13.57
N ARG A 140 1.19 17.88 14.91
CA ARG A 140 2.42 17.64 15.66
C ARG A 140 2.98 16.23 15.42
N THR A 141 2.12 15.25 15.18
CA THR A 141 2.52 13.88 14.88
C THR A 141 3.17 13.77 13.50
N ILE A 142 2.49 14.26 12.46
CA ILE A 142 2.98 14.13 11.08
C ILE A 142 4.20 15.00 10.77
N THR A 143 4.47 16.08 11.54
CA THR A 143 5.70 16.87 11.38
C THR A 143 6.98 16.07 11.62
N GLY A 144 6.90 14.95 12.36
CA GLY A 144 8.04 14.06 12.56
C GLY A 144 8.31 13.09 11.40
N ALA A 145 7.44 13.05 10.39
CA ALA A 145 7.54 12.10 9.27
C ALA A 145 8.60 12.54 8.25
N LYS A 146 9.38 11.57 7.76
CA LYS A 146 10.37 11.76 6.68
C LYS A 146 9.80 11.44 5.30
N PHE A 147 8.48 11.32 5.22
CA PHE A 147 7.70 11.00 4.05
C PHE A 147 6.43 11.87 4.06
N PRO A 148 5.86 12.19 2.89
CA PRO A 148 4.68 13.03 2.82
C PRO A 148 3.43 12.28 3.29
N PHE A 149 2.59 13.00 4.04
CA PHE A 149 1.18 12.69 4.18
C PHE A 149 0.39 13.42 3.10
N ILE A 150 -0.58 12.74 2.48
CA ILE A 150 -1.40 13.27 1.39
C ILE A 150 -2.88 13.02 1.62
N ASN A 151 -3.73 13.94 1.16
CA ASN A 151 -5.17 13.75 1.07
C ASN A 151 -5.82 14.76 0.10
N ALA A 152 -6.54 14.24 -0.88
CA ALA A 152 -7.12 15.01 -1.99
C ALA A 152 -8.58 15.43 -1.77
N ASN A 153 -9.29 14.79 -0.83
CA ASN A 153 -10.71 15.05 -0.64
C ASN A 153 -11.06 15.83 0.64
N MET A 154 -10.08 16.20 1.46
CA MET A 154 -10.25 17.10 2.60
C MET A 154 -9.83 18.52 2.23
N TYR A 155 -10.69 19.47 2.56
CA TYR A 155 -10.51 20.89 2.30
C TYR A 155 -10.70 21.71 3.57
N VAL A 156 -10.01 22.85 3.64
CA VAL A 156 -10.26 23.86 4.67
C VAL A 156 -11.70 24.36 4.52
N ASN A 157 -12.42 24.45 5.63
CA ASN A 157 -13.74 25.08 5.65
C ASN A 157 -13.57 26.58 5.87
N ASP A 158 -13.63 27.35 4.78
CA ASP A 158 -13.59 28.82 4.79
C ASP A 158 -14.99 29.45 4.94
N HIS A 159 -16.00 28.64 5.26
CA HIS A 159 -17.42 29.00 5.36
C HIS A 159 -18.03 29.61 4.08
N LYS A 160 -17.37 29.47 2.93
CA LYS A 160 -17.90 29.95 1.65
C LYS A 160 -18.65 28.84 0.90
N PRO A 161 -19.60 29.21 0.01
CA PRO A 161 -20.20 28.26 -0.92
C PRO A 161 -19.13 27.57 -1.76
N TYR A 162 -19.36 26.29 -2.08
CA TYR A 162 -18.49 25.49 -2.95
C TYR A 162 -18.14 26.27 -4.23
N ASN A 163 -16.85 26.54 -4.45
CA ASN A 163 -16.35 27.25 -5.62
C ASN A 163 -14.95 26.74 -6.02
N PHE A 164 -14.42 27.23 -7.15
CA PHE A 164 -13.17 26.72 -7.75
C PHE A 164 -11.88 26.99 -6.95
N ASN A 165 -11.93 27.77 -5.87
CA ASN A 165 -10.77 28.18 -5.07
C ASN A 165 -10.67 27.44 -3.73
N GLU A 166 -11.24 26.24 -3.60
CA GLU A 166 -11.12 25.47 -2.36
C GLU A 166 -9.66 25.09 -2.10
N ILE A 167 -9.22 25.28 -0.86
CA ILE A 167 -7.87 24.95 -0.43
C ILE A 167 -7.91 23.57 0.22
N ASN A 168 -7.16 22.61 -0.32
CA ASN A 168 -7.00 21.31 0.32
C ASN A 168 -6.37 21.46 1.72
N MET A 169 -6.89 20.72 2.69
CA MET A 169 -6.37 20.73 4.07
C MET A 169 -4.94 20.17 4.13
N PHE A 170 -4.65 19.18 3.29
CA PHE A 170 -3.35 18.55 3.14
C PHE A 170 -2.94 18.57 1.67
N LYS A 171 -1.69 18.21 1.37
CA LYS A 171 -1.25 18.08 -0.02
C LYS A 171 -2.11 16.99 -0.70
N PRO A 172 -2.77 17.24 -1.85
CA PRO A 172 -3.67 16.27 -2.45
C PRO A 172 -2.95 15.00 -2.95
N TYR A 173 -1.79 15.20 -3.57
CA TYR A 173 -0.97 14.14 -4.14
C TYR A 173 0.52 14.49 -4.09
N VAL A 174 1.37 13.52 -4.43
CA VAL A 174 2.80 13.73 -4.67
C VAL A 174 3.24 12.92 -5.89
N ILE A 175 4.20 13.42 -6.66
CA ILE A 175 4.86 12.64 -7.72
C ILE A 175 6.27 12.28 -7.24
N LEU A 176 6.48 10.99 -7.01
CA LEU A 176 7.75 10.44 -6.54
C LEU A 176 8.64 10.07 -7.74
N ASN A 177 9.80 10.70 -7.85
CA ASN A 177 10.81 10.35 -8.85
C ASN A 177 11.58 9.09 -8.43
N LYS A 178 11.02 7.91 -8.70
CA LYS A 178 11.61 6.63 -8.29
C LYS A 178 12.70 6.21 -9.27
N LYS A 179 13.95 6.26 -8.80
CA LYS A 179 15.07 5.61 -9.49
C LYS A 179 14.89 4.09 -9.43
N VAL A 180 14.90 3.45 -10.60
CA VAL A 180 14.72 2.00 -10.76
C VAL A 180 15.83 1.39 -11.61
N LYS A 181 16.01 0.08 -11.51
CA LYS A 181 16.79 -0.73 -12.45
C LYS A 181 15.84 -1.62 -13.27
N ASP A 182 16.06 -1.67 -14.57
CA ASP A 182 15.40 -2.66 -15.43
C ASP A 182 16.08 -4.04 -15.33
N ARG A 183 15.52 -5.04 -16.02
CA ARG A 183 16.05 -6.42 -16.04
C ARG A 183 17.43 -6.54 -16.67
N SER A 184 17.87 -5.55 -17.45
CA SER A 184 19.25 -5.45 -17.97
C SER A 184 20.23 -4.78 -16.99
N GLY A 185 19.73 -4.26 -15.86
CA GLY A 185 20.50 -3.51 -14.86
C GLY A 185 20.65 -2.02 -15.16
N LYS A 186 20.08 -1.52 -16.27
CA LYS A 186 20.12 -0.11 -16.66
C LYS A 186 19.20 0.70 -15.74
N LYS A 187 19.69 1.88 -15.34
CA LYS A 187 18.95 2.78 -14.45
C LYS A 187 17.96 3.62 -15.23
N HIS A 188 16.75 3.77 -14.67
CA HIS A 188 15.72 4.67 -15.16
C HIS A 188 15.09 5.45 -14.01
N THR A 189 14.23 6.42 -14.35
CA THR A 189 13.33 7.05 -13.40
C THR A 189 11.90 6.79 -13.84
N ILE A 190 11.05 6.42 -12.87
CA ILE A 190 9.60 6.29 -13.03
C ILE A 190 8.98 7.32 -12.09
N LYS A 191 8.09 8.16 -12.62
CA LYS A 191 7.30 9.14 -11.88
C LYS A 191 6.06 8.46 -11.32
N VAL A 192 6.10 8.11 -10.03
CA VAL A 192 4.96 7.48 -9.34
C VAL A 192 4.11 8.57 -8.72
N GLY A 193 2.98 8.88 -9.33
CA GLY A 193 1.96 9.74 -8.74
C GLY A 193 1.23 8.99 -7.63
N VAL A 194 1.10 9.60 -6.46
CA VAL A 194 0.41 9.02 -5.30
C VAL A 194 -0.62 10.02 -4.81
N ILE A 195 -1.89 9.60 -4.73
CA ILE A 195 -3.04 10.41 -4.31
C ILE A 195 -3.73 9.76 -3.11
N GLY A 196 -4.14 10.55 -2.11
CA GLY A 196 -4.72 10.04 -0.86
C GLY A 196 -6.19 10.40 -0.71
N PHE A 197 -6.98 9.52 -0.08
CA PHE A 197 -8.39 9.76 0.23
C PHE A 197 -8.73 9.27 1.63
N VAL A 198 -9.76 9.88 2.23
CA VAL A 198 -10.41 9.41 3.46
C VAL A 198 -11.92 9.31 3.23
N THR A 199 -12.58 8.34 3.85
CA THR A 199 -14.04 8.24 3.80
C THR A 199 -14.75 9.55 4.21
N PRO A 200 -15.76 10.02 3.45
CA PRO A 200 -16.58 11.17 3.85
C PRO A 200 -17.28 11.02 5.21
N SER A 201 -17.50 9.77 5.68
CA SER A 201 -18.09 9.46 6.98
C SER A 201 -17.30 10.03 8.16
N VAL A 202 -16.02 10.38 7.98
CA VAL A 202 -15.18 11.01 9.01
C VAL A 202 -15.79 12.31 9.57
N MET A 203 -16.58 13.05 8.77
CA MET A 203 -17.27 14.26 9.23
C MET A 203 -18.38 13.99 10.25
N ILE A 204 -18.90 12.75 10.27
CA ILE A 204 -19.89 12.29 11.24
C ILE A 204 -19.18 11.79 12.50
N TRP A 205 -18.21 10.88 12.34
CA TRP A 205 -17.56 10.21 13.46
C TRP A 205 -16.64 11.15 14.25
N GLU A 206 -15.87 11.98 13.55
CA GLU A 206 -14.91 12.90 14.14
C GLU A 206 -15.43 14.35 14.15
N LYS A 207 -16.76 14.50 14.24
CA LYS A 207 -17.44 15.80 14.27
C LYS A 207 -16.84 16.75 15.31
N LYS A 208 -16.48 16.25 16.50
CA LYS A 208 -15.87 17.08 17.57
C LYS A 208 -14.52 17.66 17.15
N ALA A 209 -13.71 16.89 16.43
CA ALA A 209 -12.40 17.33 15.97
C ALA A 209 -12.49 18.26 14.74
N LEU A 210 -13.45 17.99 13.85
CA LEU A 210 -13.46 18.48 12.46
C LEU A 210 -14.53 19.52 12.13
N ALA A 211 -15.66 19.56 12.85
CA ALA A 211 -16.78 20.44 12.51
C ALA A 211 -16.36 21.92 12.48
N GLY A 212 -16.77 22.61 11.42
CA GLY A 212 -16.43 24.02 11.18
C GLY A 212 -14.99 24.27 10.73
N LYS A 213 -14.11 23.27 10.71
CA LYS A 213 -12.69 23.42 10.33
C LYS A 213 -12.38 22.84 8.96
N VAL A 214 -13.00 21.71 8.64
CA VAL A 214 -12.78 21.01 7.36
C VAL A 214 -14.10 20.63 6.71
N LYS A 215 -14.03 20.37 5.41
CA LYS A 215 -15.09 19.74 4.62
C LYS A 215 -14.47 18.57 3.84
N VAL A 216 -15.25 17.50 3.68
CA VAL A 216 -14.82 16.31 2.95
C VAL A 216 -15.68 16.10 1.72
N MET A 217 -15.00 15.99 0.58
CA MET A 217 -15.56 15.78 -0.74
C MET A 217 -15.68 14.30 -1.05
N ASP A 218 -16.53 14.01 -2.04
CA ASP A 218 -16.64 12.68 -2.61
C ASP A 218 -15.29 12.19 -3.15
N ILE A 219 -14.98 10.92 -2.89
CA ILE A 219 -13.70 10.30 -3.24
C ILE A 219 -13.52 10.27 -4.76
N VAL A 220 -14.53 9.79 -5.50
CA VAL A 220 -14.47 9.68 -6.96
C VAL A 220 -14.36 11.05 -7.60
N LYS A 221 -15.18 12.01 -7.16
CA LYS A 221 -15.11 13.41 -7.65
C LYS A 221 -13.72 14.01 -7.45
N SER A 222 -13.08 13.73 -6.32
CA SER A 222 -11.75 14.24 -6.02
C SER A 222 -10.69 13.56 -6.89
N ALA A 223 -10.81 12.25 -7.11
CA ALA A 223 -9.93 11.50 -8.01
C ALA A 223 -9.99 12.05 -9.45
N GLU A 224 -11.19 12.26 -9.98
CA GLU A 224 -11.40 12.80 -11.33
C GLU A 224 -10.84 14.23 -11.50
N ALA A 225 -10.78 15.01 -10.43
CA ALA A 225 -10.20 16.35 -10.45
C ALA A 225 -8.66 16.34 -10.47
N PHE A 226 -8.03 15.40 -9.76
CA PHE A 226 -6.58 15.41 -9.53
C PHE A 226 -5.79 14.42 -10.39
N VAL A 227 -6.36 13.27 -10.77
CA VAL A 227 -5.67 12.28 -11.61
C VAL A 227 -5.24 12.88 -12.97
N PRO A 228 -6.08 13.65 -13.69
CA PRO A 228 -5.64 14.31 -14.93
C PRO A 228 -4.46 15.26 -14.71
N ARG A 229 -4.46 16.03 -13.62
CA ARG A 229 -3.37 16.96 -13.27
C ARG A 229 -2.06 16.20 -13.00
N MET A 230 -2.13 15.09 -12.27
CA MET A 230 -0.98 14.23 -12.04
C MET A 230 -0.40 13.68 -13.35
N LYS A 231 -1.26 13.23 -14.28
CA LYS A 231 -0.83 12.75 -15.59
C LYS A 231 -0.23 13.89 -16.44
N GLU A 232 -0.78 15.11 -16.39
CA GLU A 232 -0.22 16.30 -17.05
C GLU A 232 1.17 16.68 -16.51
N GLU A 233 1.38 16.58 -15.19
CA GLU A 233 2.70 16.74 -14.55
C GLU A 233 3.68 15.56 -14.85
N GLY A 234 3.20 14.56 -15.58
CA GLY A 234 3.98 13.46 -16.12
C GLY A 234 4.05 12.23 -15.22
N ALA A 235 3.07 12.00 -14.34
CA ALA A 235 2.96 10.72 -13.62
C ALA A 235 2.88 9.55 -14.62
N ASP A 236 3.84 8.63 -14.53
CA ASP A 236 3.90 7.42 -15.34
C ASP A 236 2.86 6.40 -14.85
N ILE A 237 2.79 6.24 -13.53
CA ILE A 237 1.79 5.42 -12.84
C ILE A 237 1.11 6.24 -11.74
N VAL A 238 -0.16 5.96 -11.46
CA VAL A 238 -0.94 6.59 -10.40
C VAL A 238 -1.41 5.55 -9.39
N VAL A 239 -1.00 5.74 -8.14
CA VAL A 239 -1.35 4.93 -6.98
C VAL A 239 -2.33 5.71 -6.11
N ALA A 240 -3.53 5.19 -5.93
CA ALA A 240 -4.49 5.71 -4.96
C ALA A 240 -4.28 5.01 -3.61
N LEU A 241 -4.09 5.80 -2.56
CA LEU A 241 -4.19 5.40 -1.16
C LEU A 241 -5.60 5.78 -0.70
N ALA A 242 -6.50 4.81 -0.60
CA ALA A 242 -7.91 5.03 -0.33
C ALA A 242 -8.33 4.42 1.01
N HIS A 243 -8.33 5.23 2.07
CA HIS A 243 -8.88 4.83 3.36
C HIS A 243 -10.41 4.77 3.31
N SER A 244 -10.89 3.72 2.66
CA SER A 244 -12.25 3.47 2.25
C SER A 244 -12.35 2.01 1.82
N GLY A 245 -13.45 1.34 2.16
CA GLY A 245 -13.60 -0.07 1.84
C GLY A 245 -14.13 -0.38 0.45
N PHE A 246 -14.33 -1.67 0.22
CA PHE A 246 -14.96 -2.21 -0.98
C PHE A 246 -16.48 -2.39 -0.80
N ASP A 247 -17.25 -1.86 -1.74
CA ASP A 247 -18.68 -2.14 -1.91
C ASP A 247 -19.05 -2.09 -3.39
N GLU A 248 -19.49 -3.22 -3.96
CA GLU A 248 -19.89 -3.33 -5.37
C GLU A 248 -21.13 -2.47 -5.72
N LYS A 249 -21.90 -2.06 -4.71
CA LYS A 249 -23.11 -1.25 -4.86
C LYS A 249 -22.86 0.23 -4.69
N ALA A 250 -21.65 0.62 -4.26
CA ALA A 250 -21.30 2.02 -4.11
C ALA A 250 -21.31 2.72 -5.48
N LYS A 251 -21.87 3.92 -5.49
CA LYS A 251 -21.96 4.76 -6.69
C LYS A 251 -21.05 5.98 -6.54
N PRO A 252 -20.50 6.49 -7.65
CA PRO A 252 -19.73 7.73 -7.63
C PRO A 252 -20.63 8.90 -7.22
N TYR A 253 -20.04 9.94 -6.63
CA TYR A 253 -20.72 11.21 -6.30
C TYR A 253 -21.78 11.14 -5.19
N GLU A 254 -21.94 9.99 -4.52
CA GLU A 254 -22.89 9.81 -3.41
C GLU A 254 -22.23 9.93 -2.03
N LYS A 255 -20.94 10.32 -1.97
CA LYS A 255 -20.13 10.33 -0.72
C LYS A 255 -20.14 8.97 -0.02
N ALA A 256 -20.07 7.89 -0.80
CA ALA A 256 -20.02 6.54 -0.28
C ALA A 256 -18.84 6.36 0.69
N GLU A 257 -19.08 5.68 1.82
CA GLU A 257 -18.04 5.35 2.80
C GLU A 257 -17.02 4.37 2.22
N ASN A 258 -17.52 3.39 1.47
CA ASN A 258 -16.77 2.29 0.85
C ASN A 258 -16.80 2.49 -0.66
N ALA A 259 -15.89 3.30 -1.18
CA ALA A 259 -15.93 3.81 -2.55
C ALA A 259 -14.89 3.16 -3.48
N VAL A 260 -14.20 2.09 -3.06
CA VAL A 260 -13.12 1.49 -3.86
C VAL A 260 -13.61 0.95 -5.21
N TYR A 261 -14.83 0.39 -5.27
CA TYR A 261 -15.38 -0.11 -6.54
C TYR A 261 -15.59 1.01 -7.58
N PRO A 262 -16.33 2.10 -7.29
CA PRO A 262 -16.44 3.20 -8.25
C PRO A 262 -15.12 3.97 -8.43
N LEU A 263 -14.22 4.00 -7.45
CA LEU A 263 -12.89 4.59 -7.60
C LEU A 263 -12.05 3.85 -8.65
N SER A 264 -12.17 2.52 -8.76
CA SER A 264 -11.41 1.75 -9.76
C SER A 264 -11.89 1.96 -11.20
N LEU A 265 -13.02 2.64 -11.39
CA LEU A 265 -13.51 3.05 -12.71
C LEU A 265 -12.95 4.41 -13.15
N VAL A 266 -12.25 5.14 -12.28
CA VAL A 266 -11.68 6.45 -12.61
C VAL A 266 -10.50 6.29 -13.58
N PRO A 267 -10.56 6.87 -14.80
CA PRO A 267 -9.50 6.73 -15.78
C PRO A 267 -8.16 7.25 -15.27
N GLY A 268 -7.11 6.45 -15.49
CA GLY A 268 -5.73 6.82 -15.17
C GLY A 268 -5.26 6.42 -13.78
N ILE A 269 -6.09 5.83 -12.93
CA ILE A 269 -5.65 5.11 -11.73
C ILE A 269 -5.14 3.74 -12.13
N ASP A 270 -3.91 3.41 -11.72
CA ASP A 270 -3.23 2.17 -12.08
C ASP A 270 -3.26 1.15 -10.93
N VAL A 271 -3.23 1.63 -9.68
CA VAL A 271 -3.23 0.81 -8.46
C VAL A 271 -4.06 1.47 -7.36
N ILE A 272 -4.80 0.67 -6.59
CA ILE A 272 -5.52 1.09 -5.38
C ILE A 272 -5.00 0.29 -4.18
N LEU A 273 -4.37 0.97 -3.25
CA LEU A 273 -4.05 0.45 -1.92
C LEU A 273 -5.17 0.99 -1.01
N PHE A 274 -5.88 0.12 -0.30
CA PHE A 274 -7.07 0.51 0.45
C PHE A 274 -7.19 -0.20 1.81
N GLY A 275 -8.04 0.36 2.66
CA GLY A 275 -8.19 -0.03 4.07
C GLY A 275 -9.63 0.07 4.59
N HIS A 276 -9.76 0.47 5.85
CA HIS A 276 -11.01 0.84 6.55
C HIS A 276 -11.91 -0.33 6.95
N GLN A 277 -12.10 -1.35 6.09
CA GLN A 277 -13.00 -2.47 6.39
C GLN A 277 -12.34 -3.58 7.22
N HIS A 278 -11.03 -3.52 7.43
CA HIS A 278 -10.21 -4.54 8.11
C HIS A 278 -10.33 -5.92 7.46
N ARG A 279 -10.60 -5.96 6.16
CA ARG A 279 -10.72 -7.19 5.38
C ARG A 279 -9.41 -7.49 4.67
N VAL A 280 -9.37 -8.66 4.07
CA VAL A 280 -8.24 -9.06 3.22
C VAL A 280 -8.74 -9.04 1.79
N PHE A 281 -8.11 -8.24 0.94
CA PHE A 281 -8.30 -8.28 -0.50
C PHE A 281 -6.95 -8.54 -1.20
N PRO A 282 -6.88 -9.44 -2.20
CA PRO A 282 -7.95 -10.32 -2.66
C PRO A 282 -8.22 -11.51 -1.72
N ASP A 283 -9.49 -11.85 -1.50
CA ASP A 283 -9.94 -13.07 -0.81
C ASP A 283 -10.75 -13.96 -1.77
N LYS A 284 -10.12 -15.05 -2.23
CA LYS A 284 -10.72 -16.02 -3.16
C LYS A 284 -11.98 -16.71 -2.60
N SER A 285 -12.13 -16.77 -1.28
CA SER A 285 -13.24 -17.49 -0.65
C SER A 285 -14.53 -16.66 -0.59
N LYS A 286 -14.42 -15.33 -0.56
CA LYS A 286 -15.57 -14.43 -0.32
C LYS A 286 -15.97 -13.58 -1.51
N LEU A 287 -15.08 -13.38 -2.48
CA LEU A 287 -15.27 -12.38 -3.55
C LEU A 287 -15.41 -13.00 -4.95
N LYS A 288 -15.67 -14.31 -5.04
CA LYS A 288 -15.86 -15.00 -6.32
C LYS A 288 -17.20 -14.61 -6.93
N GLY A 289 -17.18 -14.24 -8.21
CA GLY A 289 -18.39 -13.96 -9.00
C GLY A 289 -18.88 -12.51 -8.96
N ILE A 290 -18.20 -11.62 -8.22
CA ILE A 290 -18.46 -10.19 -8.26
C ILE A 290 -17.97 -9.63 -9.60
N SER A 291 -18.82 -8.87 -10.28
CA SER A 291 -18.49 -8.28 -11.59
C SER A 291 -17.27 -7.36 -11.49
N GLY A 292 -16.31 -7.52 -12.39
CA GLY A 292 -15.08 -6.73 -12.41
C GLY A 292 -14.01 -7.15 -11.39
N VAL A 293 -14.30 -8.08 -10.47
CA VAL A 293 -13.31 -8.55 -9.48
C VAL A 293 -12.63 -9.82 -9.96
N ASP A 294 -11.30 -9.76 -10.16
CA ASP A 294 -10.46 -10.94 -10.38
C ASP A 294 -9.63 -11.21 -9.13
N THR A 295 -10.04 -12.21 -8.34
CA THR A 295 -9.33 -12.62 -7.12
C THR A 295 -8.06 -13.44 -7.37
N SER A 296 -7.84 -13.90 -8.62
CA SER A 296 -6.62 -14.62 -9.00
C SER A 296 -5.48 -13.65 -9.31
N MET A 297 -5.83 -12.51 -9.90
CA MET A 297 -4.93 -11.40 -10.23
C MET A 297 -4.91 -10.32 -9.14
N GLY A 298 -5.94 -10.23 -8.30
CA GLY A 298 -6.07 -9.18 -7.31
C GLY A 298 -6.39 -7.83 -7.95
N THR A 299 -7.41 -7.81 -8.81
CA THR A 299 -7.85 -6.59 -9.50
C THR A 299 -9.34 -6.31 -9.30
N ILE A 300 -9.72 -5.04 -9.41
CA ILE A 300 -11.09 -4.54 -9.44
C ILE A 300 -11.23 -3.67 -10.68
N ASN A 301 -12.11 -4.05 -11.60
CA ASN A 301 -12.29 -3.42 -12.91
C ASN A 301 -10.97 -3.31 -13.71
N GLY A 302 -10.08 -4.30 -13.56
CA GLY A 302 -8.76 -4.34 -14.21
C GLY A 302 -7.67 -3.54 -13.50
N VAL A 303 -8.01 -2.74 -12.48
CA VAL A 303 -7.04 -1.99 -11.65
C VAL A 303 -6.54 -2.90 -10.53
N SER A 304 -5.22 -2.98 -10.34
CA SER A 304 -4.64 -3.74 -9.22
C SER A 304 -5.06 -3.16 -7.88
N ALA A 305 -5.57 -4.00 -6.98
CA ALA A 305 -6.02 -3.57 -5.67
C ALA A 305 -5.60 -4.54 -4.56
N VAL A 306 -5.37 -4.01 -3.35
CA VAL A 306 -5.04 -4.79 -2.16
C VAL A 306 -5.57 -4.09 -0.90
N GLU A 307 -6.07 -4.89 0.04
CA GLU A 307 -6.39 -4.46 1.41
C GLU A 307 -5.70 -5.44 2.36
N ALA A 308 -4.78 -4.93 3.17
CA ALA A 308 -3.88 -5.73 4.00
C ALA A 308 -4.39 -5.95 5.44
N GLY A 309 -5.68 -6.29 5.60
CA GLY A 309 -6.22 -6.63 6.91
C GLY A 309 -6.21 -5.45 7.87
N SER A 310 -5.67 -5.65 9.07
CA SER A 310 -5.52 -4.59 10.06
C SER A 310 -4.47 -4.94 11.11
N TRP A 311 -4.04 -3.95 11.88
CA TRP A 311 -3.10 -4.08 13.01
C TRP A 311 -1.73 -4.64 12.60
N GLY A 312 -1.41 -4.61 11.30
CA GLY A 312 -0.19 -5.19 10.72
C GLY A 312 -0.23 -6.72 10.59
N ASN A 313 -1.42 -7.34 10.60
CA ASN A 313 -1.54 -8.79 10.47
C ASN A 313 -1.25 -9.32 9.04
N TYR A 314 -1.32 -8.47 8.03
CA TYR A 314 -0.86 -8.73 6.66
C TYR A 314 0.08 -7.61 6.16
N LEU A 315 0.78 -7.90 5.08
CA LEU A 315 1.46 -6.93 4.21
C LEU A 315 0.80 -6.99 2.83
N GLY A 316 0.29 -5.86 2.34
CA GLY A 316 -0.20 -5.75 0.97
C GLY A 316 0.95 -5.66 -0.01
N ILE A 317 0.86 -6.38 -1.12
CA ILE A 317 1.88 -6.39 -2.19
C ILE A 317 1.17 -6.30 -3.54
N VAL A 318 1.56 -5.32 -4.35
CA VAL A 318 1.24 -5.22 -5.77
C VAL A 318 2.55 -5.29 -6.55
N ASP A 319 2.68 -6.30 -7.41
CA ASP A 319 3.82 -6.46 -8.31
C ASP A 319 3.43 -6.00 -9.72
N LEU A 320 4.16 -5.04 -10.27
CA LEU A 320 3.99 -4.49 -11.61
C LEU A 320 5.18 -4.86 -12.49
N ILE A 321 4.89 -5.28 -13.74
CA ILE A 321 5.86 -5.36 -14.82
C ILE A 321 5.61 -4.18 -15.75
N LEU A 322 6.56 -3.25 -15.80
CA LEU A 322 6.49 -2.03 -16.58
C LEU A 322 7.40 -2.14 -17.80
N GLN A 323 6.95 -1.69 -18.96
CA GLN A 323 7.77 -1.58 -20.16
C GLN A 323 7.88 -0.12 -20.60
N LYS A 324 9.09 0.30 -20.95
CA LYS A 324 9.35 1.62 -21.52
C LYS A 324 9.31 1.56 -23.05
N ASN A 325 8.29 2.17 -23.63
CA ASN A 325 8.12 2.27 -25.08
C ASN A 325 8.13 3.74 -25.50
N ASN A 326 9.06 4.12 -26.38
CA ASN A 326 9.21 5.50 -26.90
C ASN A 326 9.19 6.58 -25.79
N GLY A 327 9.88 6.30 -24.68
CA GLY A 327 9.97 7.23 -23.55
C GLY A 327 8.84 7.16 -22.54
N LYS A 328 7.72 6.48 -22.85
CA LYS A 328 6.56 6.31 -21.96
C LYS A 328 6.57 4.94 -21.29
N TRP A 329 6.07 4.87 -20.07
CA TRP A 329 5.90 3.61 -19.35
C TRP A 329 4.48 3.06 -19.52
N ALA A 330 4.36 1.75 -19.66
CA ALA A 330 3.09 1.03 -19.67
C ALA A 330 3.18 -0.19 -18.75
N ILE A 331 2.07 -0.52 -18.08
CA ILE A 331 1.94 -1.75 -17.29
C ILE A 331 1.63 -2.90 -18.24
N LEU A 332 2.54 -3.87 -18.34
CA LEU A 332 2.33 -5.11 -19.09
C LEU A 332 1.60 -6.16 -18.26
N HIS A 333 1.91 -6.21 -16.97
CA HIS A 333 1.33 -7.18 -16.06
C HIS A 333 1.25 -6.57 -14.67
N SER A 334 0.21 -6.93 -13.93
CA SER A 334 0.07 -6.55 -12.54
C SER A 334 -0.55 -7.70 -11.75
N LYS A 335 -0.15 -7.84 -10.49
CA LYS A 335 -0.74 -8.82 -9.58
C LYS A 335 -0.67 -8.36 -8.14
N SER A 336 -1.78 -8.53 -7.43
CA SER A 336 -1.89 -8.15 -6.02
C SER A 336 -2.08 -9.36 -5.10
N LYS A 337 -1.55 -9.27 -3.89
CA LYS A 337 -1.71 -10.27 -2.83
C LYS A 337 -1.54 -9.63 -1.45
N ALA A 338 -2.22 -10.16 -0.45
CA ALA A 338 -1.97 -9.88 0.95
C ALA A 338 -1.20 -11.04 1.60
N VAL A 339 -0.07 -10.75 2.23
CA VAL A 339 0.82 -11.77 2.83
C VAL A 339 0.68 -11.76 4.36
N PRO A 340 0.21 -12.84 5.00
CA PRO A 340 -0.01 -12.85 6.45
C PRO A 340 1.29 -12.98 7.26
N ILE A 341 1.30 -12.42 8.46
CA ILE A 341 2.40 -12.62 9.44
C ILE A 341 2.26 -13.90 10.26
N PHE A 342 1.09 -14.53 10.25
CA PHE A 342 0.75 -15.71 11.02
C PHE A 342 -0.19 -16.64 10.25
N LYS A 343 -0.33 -17.88 10.71
CA LYS A 343 -1.36 -18.81 10.21
C LYS A 343 -2.10 -19.44 11.37
N VAL A 344 -3.34 -19.85 11.15
CA VAL A 344 -4.10 -20.63 12.12
C VAL A 344 -3.97 -22.11 11.77
N GLU A 345 -3.41 -22.89 12.69
CA GLU A 345 -3.32 -24.36 12.59
C GLU A 345 -3.95 -24.99 13.83
N LYS A 346 -4.89 -25.93 13.64
CA LYS A 346 -5.60 -26.60 14.75
C LYS A 346 -6.15 -25.61 15.78
N LYS A 347 -6.80 -24.53 15.30
CA LYS A 347 -7.37 -23.42 16.10
C LYS A 347 -6.34 -22.63 16.93
N LYS A 348 -5.04 -22.74 16.63
CA LYS A 348 -3.97 -21.97 17.29
C LYS A 348 -3.25 -21.10 16.28
N ALA A 349 -3.02 -19.83 16.63
CA ALA A 349 -2.19 -18.94 15.85
C ALA A 349 -0.72 -19.38 15.97
N LYS A 350 -0.05 -19.49 14.82
CA LYS A 350 1.39 -19.77 14.72
C LYS A 350 2.06 -18.65 13.92
N PRO A 351 3.16 -18.08 14.43
CA PRO A 351 3.88 -17.04 13.70
C PRO A 351 4.51 -17.62 12.43
N LEU A 352 4.37 -16.90 11.32
CA LEU A 352 5.14 -17.15 10.10
C LEU A 352 6.43 -16.34 10.10
N ILE A 353 6.44 -15.23 10.83
CA ILE A 353 7.55 -14.29 10.90
C ILE A 353 7.87 -13.89 12.35
N LYS A 354 9.12 -13.50 12.61
CA LYS A 354 9.55 -12.94 13.90
C LYS A 354 9.45 -11.41 13.88
N SER A 355 9.30 -10.81 15.05
CA SER A 355 9.35 -9.35 15.22
C SER A 355 10.76 -8.81 14.91
N ASP A 356 10.80 -7.62 14.34
CA ASP A 356 12.01 -6.88 14.07
C ASP A 356 12.61 -6.34 15.38
N PRO A 357 13.81 -6.78 15.78
CA PRO A 357 14.39 -6.40 17.07
C PRO A 357 14.70 -4.90 17.16
N LYS A 358 14.95 -4.23 16.03
CA LYS A 358 15.26 -2.80 16.04
C LYS A 358 14.02 -1.97 16.33
N ILE A 359 12.86 -2.38 15.82
CA ILE A 359 11.59 -1.72 16.14
C ILE A 359 11.26 -1.89 17.62
N LEU A 360 11.40 -3.10 18.16
CA LEU A 360 11.20 -3.34 19.59
C LEU A 360 12.12 -2.47 20.45
N GLN A 361 13.36 -2.22 20.00
CA GLN A 361 14.27 -1.31 20.66
C GLN A 361 13.81 0.16 20.55
N ILE A 362 13.37 0.61 19.38
CA ILE A 362 12.91 1.99 19.13
C ILE A 362 11.77 2.35 20.08
N VAL A 363 10.83 1.43 20.34
CA VAL A 363 9.65 1.72 21.16
C VAL A 363 9.71 1.12 22.56
N LYS A 364 10.88 0.62 22.99
CA LYS A 364 11.02 -0.11 24.27
C LYS A 364 10.47 0.66 25.45
N GLU A 365 10.92 1.91 25.63
CA GLU A 365 10.55 2.71 26.79
C GLU A 365 9.05 3.02 26.84
N ILE A 366 8.47 3.48 25.72
CA ILE A 366 7.05 3.82 25.67
C ILE A 366 6.16 2.58 25.81
N HIS A 367 6.61 1.44 25.29
CA HIS A 367 5.95 0.15 25.46
C HIS A 367 5.92 -0.28 26.92
N GLU A 368 7.04 -0.19 27.64
CA GLU A 368 7.14 -0.52 29.06
C GLU A 368 6.26 0.41 29.92
N LYS A 369 6.28 1.72 29.63
CA LYS A 369 5.39 2.70 30.27
C LYS A 369 3.91 2.38 30.06
N ALA A 370 3.51 2.01 28.85
CA ALA A 370 2.14 1.61 28.54
C ALA A 370 1.73 0.32 29.27
N ILE A 371 2.63 -0.67 29.41
CA ILE A 371 2.38 -1.89 30.22
C ILE A 371 2.15 -1.52 31.70
N GLN A 372 3.00 -0.66 32.26
CA GLN A 372 2.85 -0.21 33.65
C GLN A 372 1.53 0.53 33.85
N TYR A 373 1.16 1.39 32.91
CA TYR A 373 -0.13 2.08 32.91
C TYR A 373 -1.31 1.09 32.88
N SER A 374 -1.27 0.10 31.97
CA SER A 374 -2.29 -0.96 31.87
C SER A 374 -2.48 -1.70 33.20
N ARG A 375 -1.38 -2.12 33.86
CA ARG A 375 -1.44 -2.80 35.16
C ARG A 375 -2.05 -1.91 36.25
N ARG A 376 -1.71 -0.62 36.25
CA ARG A 376 -2.23 0.34 37.23
C ARG A 376 -3.73 0.54 37.11
N ILE A 377 -4.28 0.58 35.90
CA ILE A 377 -5.73 0.76 35.68
C ILE A 377 -6.51 -0.54 35.96
N SER A 378 -5.90 -1.71 35.72
CA SER A 378 -6.53 -3.01 36.02
C SER A 378 -6.63 -3.29 37.52
N ASN A 379 -5.63 -2.87 38.33
CA ASN A 379 -5.65 -3.05 39.78
C ASN A 379 -6.61 -2.10 40.53
N LYS A 380 -7.23 -1.15 39.83
CA LYS A 380 -8.21 -0.20 40.39
C LYS A 380 -9.67 -0.60 40.15
N LYS A 381 -9.89 -1.70 39.42
CA LYS A 381 -11.19 -2.35 39.23
C LYS A 381 -11.21 -3.62 40.05
#